data_AF-A0A7S0CBY5-F1
#
_entry.id   AF-A0A7S0CBY5-F1
#
_cell.length_a   1.000
_cell.length_b   1.000
_cell.length_c   1.000
_cell.angle_alpha   90.00
_cell.angle_beta   90.00
_cell.angle_gamma   90.00
#
_symmetry.space_group_name_H-M   'P 1'
#
loop_
_entity.id
_entity.type
_entity.pdbx_description
1 polymer ?
#
loop_
_entity_poly.entity_id
_entity_poly.type
_entity_poly.pdbx_seq_one_letter_code
_entity_poly.pdbx_strand_id
1 'polypeptide(L)'
;SEQLSSNMATIYRAGGVRIVGPIRQTISIEMSFDGGCRTPVVAGAGCEIVINKGTRMYPVEEPIEERIQIREYPMGGGHTSNKMEYKGLLIGLRVVCEHVRNTRFKCPNYNCTVKLTVKGDSELVINQMNGSYEARDMKHMNERATNLLSEIEDEVDSLLVTFRHIPREQNTAADGLANEAMDEQRSWYTVYSNCDKYHLYGRS
;
A
#
# COMPACT_ATOMS: atom_id res chain seq x y z
N SER A 1 -18.70 23.40 -20.15
CA SER A 1 -17.39 22.75 -19.96
C SER A 1 -17.21 22.48 -18.48
N GLU A 2 -17.21 21.18 -18.17
CA GLU A 2 -16.79 20.48 -16.95
C GLU A 2 -17.35 20.91 -15.59
N GLN A 3 -18.38 20.16 -15.19
CA GLN A 3 -18.89 20.01 -13.84
C GLN A 3 -17.83 19.40 -12.91
N LEU A 4 -17.52 20.12 -11.83
CA LEU A 4 -17.06 19.52 -10.58
C LEU A 4 -18.19 18.65 -10.03
N SER A 5 -18.10 17.34 -10.26
CA SER A 5 -18.97 16.31 -9.69
C SER A 5 -18.78 16.24 -8.18
N SER A 6 -19.49 17.10 -7.45
CA SER A 6 -19.69 16.99 -6.01
C SER A 6 -20.39 15.66 -5.71
N ASN A 7 -19.86 14.89 -4.74
CA ASN A 7 -20.50 13.73 -4.13
C ASN A 7 -21.79 14.15 -3.39
N MET A 8 -22.84 14.52 -4.12
CA MET A 8 -24.16 14.79 -3.55
C MET A 8 -24.88 13.45 -3.37
N ALA A 9 -24.97 13.00 -2.12
CA ALA A 9 -25.91 11.96 -1.74
C ALA A 9 -27.35 12.46 -1.97
N THR A 10 -28.10 11.79 -2.85
CA THR A 10 -29.51 12.10 -3.06
C THR A 10 -30.33 11.64 -1.86
N ILE A 11 -30.97 12.59 -1.18
CA ILE A 11 -31.80 12.36 0.00
C ILE A 11 -33.24 12.07 -0.43
N TYR A 12 -33.78 10.90 -0.09
CA TYR A 12 -35.22 10.68 -0.12
C TYR A 12 -35.76 10.43 1.29
N ARG A 13 -36.92 11.00 1.58
CA ARG A 13 -37.60 10.87 2.88
C ARG A 13 -38.59 9.72 2.84
N ALA A 14 -38.37 8.72 3.68
CA ALA A 14 -39.42 7.84 4.17
C ALA A 14 -39.20 7.64 5.68
N GLY A 15 -40.15 8.07 6.49
CA GLY A 15 -40.28 7.71 7.92
C GLY A 15 -39.00 7.76 8.76
N GLY A 16 -38.51 8.96 9.10
CA GLY A 16 -37.64 9.22 10.27
C GLY A 16 -36.25 8.57 10.34
N VAL A 17 -35.94 7.60 9.49
CA VAL A 17 -34.67 6.86 9.49
C VAL A 17 -33.91 7.19 8.22
N ARG A 18 -32.71 7.77 8.37
CA ARG A 18 -31.80 8.03 7.26
C ARG A 18 -31.13 6.73 6.85
N ILE A 19 -31.56 6.12 5.76
CA ILE A 19 -30.80 5.06 5.09
C ILE A 19 -29.95 5.73 4.00
N VAL A 20 -28.64 5.78 4.22
CA VAL A 20 -27.67 6.25 3.22
C VAL A 20 -27.51 5.13 2.19
N GLY A 21 -27.67 5.42 0.89
CA GLY A 21 -27.31 4.48 -0.19
C GLY A 21 -25.83 4.04 -0.08
N PRO A 22 -25.39 3.00 -0.80
CA PRO A 22 -24.06 2.43 -0.59
C PRO A 22 -23.00 3.51 -0.76
N ILE A 23 -22.30 3.79 0.35
CA ILE A 23 -21.19 4.73 0.42
C ILE A 23 -20.14 4.21 -0.55
N ARG A 24 -19.82 4.95 -1.62
CA ARG A 24 -18.64 4.67 -2.44
C ARG A 24 -17.42 4.95 -1.58
N GLN A 25 -16.76 3.90 -1.09
CA GLN A 25 -15.56 4.05 -0.30
C GLN A 25 -14.36 3.95 -1.24
N THR A 26 -13.69 5.08 -1.45
CA THR A 26 -12.37 5.08 -2.08
C THR A 26 -11.33 4.87 -0.98
N ILE A 27 -10.58 3.78 -1.07
CA ILE A 27 -9.43 3.51 -0.21
C ILE A 27 -8.19 3.95 -0.99
N SER A 28 -7.46 4.92 -0.46
CA SER A 28 -6.19 5.36 -1.05
C SER A 28 -5.06 4.68 -0.31
N ILE A 29 -4.24 3.93 -1.05
CA ILE A 29 -3.08 3.20 -0.53
C ILE A 29 -1.84 3.76 -1.23
N GLU A 30 -0.89 4.24 -0.44
CA GLU A 30 0.46 4.52 -0.91
C GLU A 30 1.39 3.42 -0.41
N MET A 31 2.23 2.91 -1.30
CA MET A 31 3.20 1.87 -0.99
C MET A 31 4.56 2.32 -1.52
N SER A 32 5.56 2.36 -0.66
CA SER A 32 6.96 2.65 -1.02
C SER A 32 7.79 1.40 -0.76
N PHE A 33 8.67 1.03 -1.68
CA PHE A 33 9.54 -0.14 -1.53
C PHE A 33 11.00 0.20 -1.83
N ASP A 34 11.89 -0.59 -1.24
CA ASP A 34 13.32 -0.59 -1.55
C ASP A 34 13.91 -1.98 -1.24
N GLY A 35 15.11 -2.25 -1.74
CA GLY A 35 15.90 -3.39 -1.30
C GLY A 35 17.34 -3.31 -1.78
N GLY A 36 18.24 -3.90 -1.01
CA GLY A 36 19.66 -3.80 -1.28
C GLY A 36 20.46 -4.99 -0.75
N CYS A 37 21.72 -5.03 -1.19
CA CYS A 37 22.73 -5.95 -0.71
C CYS A 37 23.96 -5.16 -0.22
N ARG A 38 24.58 -5.62 0.87
CA ARG A 38 25.82 -5.09 1.44
C ARG A 38 26.89 -6.17 1.50
N THR A 39 28.15 -5.75 1.51
CA THR A 39 29.30 -6.64 1.78
C THR A 39 29.61 -6.67 3.28
N PRO A 40 29.86 -7.85 3.89
CA PRO A 40 29.76 -9.20 3.33
C PRO A 40 28.30 -9.70 3.26
N VAL A 41 27.87 -10.19 2.08
CA VAL A 41 26.59 -10.86 1.72
C VAL A 41 25.41 -10.71 2.70
N VAL A 42 25.05 -9.48 3.06
CA VAL A 42 23.78 -9.20 3.76
C VAL A 42 22.82 -8.62 2.74
N ALA A 43 21.57 -9.03 2.76
CA ALA A 43 20.54 -8.49 1.89
C ALA A 43 19.29 -8.16 2.71
N GLY A 44 18.53 -7.18 2.26
CA GLY A 44 17.31 -6.76 2.93
C GLY A 44 16.35 -6.09 1.95
N ALA A 45 15.07 -6.21 2.24
CA ALA A 45 14.01 -5.51 1.53
C ALA A 45 13.11 -4.77 2.52
N GLY A 46 12.71 -3.57 2.14
CA GLY A 46 11.88 -2.67 2.93
C GLY A 46 10.61 -2.31 2.18
N CYS A 47 9.50 -2.23 2.90
CA CYS A 47 8.26 -1.73 2.34
C CYS A 47 7.47 -0.94 3.39
N GLU A 48 7.06 0.25 3.03
CA GLU A 48 6.09 1.04 3.79
C GLU A 48 4.77 1.10 3.04
N ILE A 49 3.67 0.85 3.74
CA ILE A 49 2.30 0.97 3.23
C ILE A 49 1.57 1.97 4.11
N VAL A 50 0.94 2.97 3.49
CA VAL A 50 0.09 3.96 4.16
C VAL A 50 -1.31 3.85 3.55
N ILE A 51 -2.27 3.46 4.37
CA ILE A 51 -3.68 3.33 3.99
C ILE A 51 -4.43 4.52 4.56
N ASN A 52 -4.88 5.41 3.68
CA ASN A 52 -5.70 6.56 4.06
C ASN A 52 -7.18 6.15 4.09
N LYS A 53 -7.79 6.32 5.27
CA LYS A 53 -9.19 5.98 5.56
C LYS A 53 -10.10 7.21 5.66
N GLY A 54 -9.59 8.38 5.29
CA GLY A 54 -10.28 9.67 5.35
C GLY A 54 -9.52 10.69 6.21
N THR A 55 -10.23 11.77 6.55
CA THR A 55 -9.70 12.86 7.38
C THR A 55 -10.57 13.02 8.60
N ARG A 56 -9.95 13.08 9.78
CA ARG A 56 -10.61 13.49 11.02
C ARG A 56 -10.60 15.01 11.08
N MET A 57 -11.75 15.62 11.31
CA MET A 57 -11.88 17.10 11.36
C MET A 57 -11.75 17.69 12.77
N TYR A 58 -11.99 16.90 13.83
CA TYR A 58 -11.95 17.33 15.22
C TYR A 58 -11.16 16.32 16.06
N PRO A 59 -10.32 16.74 17.04
CA PRO A 59 -10.06 18.11 17.48
C PRO A 59 -9.09 18.90 16.59
N VAL A 60 -8.35 18.23 15.73
CA VAL A 60 -7.45 18.82 14.72
C VAL A 60 -7.71 18.10 13.40
N GLU A 61 -7.61 18.84 12.29
CA GLU A 61 -7.67 18.25 10.96
C GLU A 61 -6.43 17.39 10.71
N GLU A 62 -6.59 16.08 10.65
CA GLU A 62 -5.50 15.15 10.40
C GLU A 62 -5.97 13.91 9.61
N PRO A 63 -5.10 13.30 8.78
CA PRO A 63 -5.44 12.08 8.07
C PRO A 63 -5.69 10.94 9.07
N ILE A 64 -6.71 10.13 8.80
CA ILE A 64 -6.90 8.84 9.47
C ILE A 64 -6.15 7.82 8.63
N GLU A 65 -5.04 7.32 9.15
CA GLU A 65 -4.18 6.40 8.45
C GLU A 65 -3.77 5.19 9.29
N GLU A 66 -3.58 4.10 8.58
CA GLU A 66 -2.87 2.93 9.07
C GLU A 66 -1.57 2.81 8.27
N ARG A 67 -0.46 2.70 8.98
CA ARG A 67 0.89 2.58 8.43
C ARG A 67 1.46 1.23 8.80
N ILE A 68 1.83 0.45 7.78
CA ILE A 68 2.45 -0.85 7.93
C ILE A 68 3.87 -0.74 7.38
N GLN A 69 4.86 -1.05 8.21
CA GLN A 69 6.26 -1.01 7.83
C GLN A 69 6.85 -2.41 7.95
N ILE A 70 7.36 -2.92 6.84
CA ILE A 70 7.80 -4.30 6.69
C ILE A 70 9.28 -4.31 6.40
N ARG A 71 9.97 -5.20 7.10
CA ARG A 71 11.40 -5.42 7.01
C ARG A 71 11.59 -6.89 6.76
N GLU A 72 12.19 -7.21 5.63
CA GLU A 72 12.38 -8.58 5.21
C GLU A 72 13.87 -8.88 5.11
N TYR A 73 14.29 -9.87 5.86
CA TYR A 73 15.61 -10.49 5.73
C TYR A 73 15.47 -11.82 4.97
N PRO A 74 15.91 -11.89 3.71
CA PRO A 74 15.82 -13.11 2.93
C PRO A 74 16.80 -14.17 3.45
N MET A 75 16.34 -15.42 3.51
CA MET A 75 17.23 -16.56 3.77
C MET A 75 17.93 -17.00 2.47
N GLY A 76 19.21 -17.37 2.57
CA GLY A 76 19.99 -17.93 1.47
C GLY A 76 21.05 -16.97 0.91
N GLY A 77 21.58 -17.28 -0.27
CA GLY A 77 22.59 -16.48 -0.97
C GLY A 77 22.19 -16.16 -2.41
N GLY A 78 23.05 -15.45 -3.14
CA GLY A 78 22.80 -15.09 -4.55
C GLY A 78 21.81 -13.93 -4.73
N HIS A 79 21.67 -13.10 -3.70
CA HIS A 79 20.89 -11.88 -3.72
C HIS A 79 21.60 -10.78 -4.52
N THR A 80 20.85 -10.09 -5.37
CA THR A 80 21.30 -8.89 -6.09
C THR A 80 20.37 -7.74 -5.71
N SER A 81 20.83 -6.49 -5.81
CA SER A 81 20.00 -5.33 -5.45
C SER A 81 18.65 -5.34 -6.16
N ASN A 82 18.61 -5.56 -7.47
CA ASN A 82 17.37 -5.65 -8.25
C ASN A 82 16.41 -6.74 -7.74
N LYS A 83 16.94 -7.91 -7.32
CA LYS A 83 16.10 -8.97 -6.72
C LYS A 83 15.50 -8.50 -5.39
N MET A 84 16.21 -7.68 -4.62
CA MET A 84 15.72 -7.18 -3.34
C MET A 84 14.74 -6.03 -3.47
N GLU A 85 14.93 -5.15 -4.45
CA GLU A 85 13.92 -4.16 -4.83
C GLU A 85 12.60 -4.86 -5.21
N TYR A 86 12.65 -5.87 -6.08
CA TYR A 86 11.46 -6.67 -6.42
C TYR A 86 10.87 -7.39 -5.20
N LYS A 87 11.72 -7.88 -4.30
CA LYS A 87 11.24 -8.53 -3.06
C LYS A 87 10.47 -7.54 -2.18
N GLY A 88 10.94 -6.30 -2.05
CA GLY A 88 10.24 -5.23 -1.34
C GLY A 88 8.87 -4.95 -1.96
N LEU A 89 8.83 -4.79 -3.28
CA LEU A 89 7.58 -4.65 -4.05
C LEU A 89 6.60 -5.81 -3.81
N LEU A 90 7.07 -7.05 -3.94
CA LEU A 90 6.21 -8.25 -3.82
C LEU A 90 5.62 -8.43 -2.42
N ILE A 91 6.41 -8.11 -1.38
CA ILE A 91 5.94 -8.20 0.01
C ILE A 91 4.89 -7.14 0.27
N GLY A 92 5.12 -5.92 -0.21
CA GLY A 92 4.14 -4.85 -0.13
C GLY A 92 2.81 -5.21 -0.79
N LEU A 93 2.85 -5.66 -2.06
CA LEU A 93 1.64 -6.06 -2.80
C LEU A 93 0.89 -7.21 -2.11
N ARG A 94 1.59 -8.17 -1.50
CA ARG A 94 0.95 -9.25 -0.74
C ARG A 94 0.17 -8.70 0.45
N VAL A 95 0.78 -7.81 1.24
CA VAL A 95 0.11 -7.21 2.40
C VAL A 95 -1.06 -6.32 1.98
N VAL A 96 -0.93 -5.60 0.87
CA VAL A 96 -2.06 -4.85 0.29
C VAL A 96 -3.21 -5.80 -0.08
N CYS A 97 -2.93 -6.91 -0.75
CA CYS A 97 -3.93 -7.91 -1.11
C CYS A 97 -4.64 -8.49 0.12
N GLU A 98 -3.89 -8.89 1.15
CA GLU A 98 -4.46 -9.37 2.41
C GLU A 98 -5.30 -8.30 3.12
N HIS A 99 -4.86 -7.04 3.12
CA HIS A 99 -5.61 -5.93 3.70
C HIS A 99 -6.93 -5.67 2.98
N VAL A 100 -6.91 -5.69 1.65
CA VAL A 100 -8.10 -5.50 0.80
C VAL A 100 -9.11 -6.64 1.02
N ARG A 101 -8.65 -7.90 1.00
CA ARG A 101 -9.47 -9.08 1.32
C ARG A 101 -10.18 -8.95 2.66
N ASN A 102 -9.44 -8.61 3.71
CA ASN A 102 -9.98 -8.43 5.06
C ASN A 102 -10.98 -7.27 5.15
N THR A 103 -10.79 -6.21 4.35
CA THR A 103 -11.71 -5.07 4.31
C THR A 103 -12.99 -5.41 3.55
N ARG A 104 -12.88 -6.09 2.40
CA ARG A 104 -14.03 -6.57 1.61
C ARG A 104 -14.91 -7.52 2.40
N PHE A 105 -14.30 -8.46 3.14
CA PHE A 105 -15.02 -9.40 4.00
C PHE A 105 -15.90 -8.68 5.06
N LYS A 106 -15.42 -7.57 5.63
CA LYS A 106 -16.18 -6.77 6.60
C LYS A 106 -17.32 -5.95 5.97
N CYS A 107 -17.23 -5.67 4.67
CA CYS A 107 -18.09 -4.74 3.95
C CYS A 107 -18.52 -5.28 2.56
N PRO A 108 -19.21 -6.43 2.48
CA PRO A 108 -19.48 -7.12 1.20
C PRO A 108 -20.45 -6.37 0.26
N ASN A 109 -21.28 -5.48 0.79
CA ASN A 109 -22.32 -4.77 0.03
C ASN A 109 -21.93 -3.34 -0.41
N TYR A 110 -20.65 -2.96 -0.27
CA TYR A 110 -20.17 -1.62 -0.61
C TYR A 110 -19.41 -1.65 -1.93
N ASN A 111 -19.59 -0.62 -2.76
CA ASN A 111 -18.77 -0.42 -3.95
C ASN A 111 -17.40 0.11 -3.49
N CYS A 112 -16.38 -0.73 -3.57
CA CYS A 112 -15.02 -0.50 -3.09
C CYS A 112 -14.12 -0.14 -4.26
N THR A 113 -13.59 1.09 -4.24
CA THR A 113 -12.56 1.52 -5.19
C THR A 113 -11.22 1.65 -4.47
N VAL A 114 -10.19 0.97 -4.96
CA VAL A 114 -8.83 1.09 -4.42
C VAL A 114 -7.97 1.91 -5.37
N LYS A 115 -7.31 2.94 -4.84
CA LYS A 115 -6.26 3.70 -5.53
C LYS A 115 -4.92 3.32 -4.92
N LEU A 116 -4.13 2.52 -5.64
CA LEU A 116 -2.82 2.06 -5.22
C LEU A 116 -1.73 2.86 -5.94
N THR A 117 -0.99 3.69 -5.19
CA THR A 117 0.23 4.36 -5.69
C THR A 117 1.45 3.62 -5.18
N VAL A 118 2.23 3.05 -6.09
CA VAL A 118 3.47 2.34 -5.80
C VAL A 118 4.67 3.23 -6.13
N LYS A 119 5.57 3.43 -5.17
CA LYS A 119 6.73 4.32 -5.25
C LYS A 119 8.01 3.53 -5.00
N GLY A 120 9.08 3.86 -5.72
CA GLY A 120 10.42 3.33 -5.50
C GLY A 120 11.46 4.15 -6.26
N ASP A 121 12.72 4.06 -5.87
CA ASP A 121 13.86 4.76 -6.48
C ASP A 121 14.59 3.95 -7.56
N SER A 122 14.16 2.70 -7.79
CA SER A 122 14.61 1.90 -8.92
C SER A 122 13.82 2.21 -10.19
N GLU A 123 14.38 3.06 -11.06
CA GLU A 123 13.81 3.30 -12.39
C GLU A 123 13.59 2.02 -13.18
N LEU A 124 14.50 1.04 -13.07
CA LEU A 124 14.40 -0.23 -13.77
C LEU A 124 13.13 -1.00 -13.35
N VAL A 125 12.94 -1.21 -12.05
CA VAL A 125 11.78 -1.96 -11.53
C VAL A 125 10.48 -1.22 -11.84
N ILE A 126 10.44 0.11 -11.64
CA ILE A 126 9.27 0.93 -11.97
C ILE A 126 8.92 0.84 -13.45
N ASN A 127 9.91 0.97 -14.33
CA ASN A 127 9.68 0.92 -15.78
C ASN A 127 9.28 -0.48 -16.26
N GLN A 128 9.78 -1.54 -15.63
CA GLN A 128 9.35 -2.91 -15.88
C GLN A 128 7.90 -3.14 -15.44
N MET A 129 7.49 -2.60 -14.29
CA MET A 129 6.09 -2.68 -13.84
C MET A 129 5.14 -1.82 -14.69
N ASN A 130 5.63 -0.71 -15.24
CA ASN A 130 4.89 0.09 -16.23
C ASN A 130 4.86 -0.54 -17.63
N GLY A 131 5.52 -1.69 -17.86
CA GLY A 131 5.59 -2.35 -19.16
C GLY A 131 6.45 -1.62 -20.21
N SER A 132 7.21 -0.58 -19.80
CA SER A 132 8.09 0.17 -20.69
C SER A 132 9.40 -0.58 -20.96
N TYR A 133 9.80 -1.49 -20.07
CA TYR A 133 11.03 -2.28 -20.17
C TYR A 133 10.71 -3.75 -19.92
N GLU A 134 11.41 -4.65 -20.62
CA GLU A 134 11.24 -6.08 -20.44
C GLU A 134 11.96 -6.56 -19.17
N ALA A 135 11.28 -7.32 -18.31
CA ALA A 135 11.85 -7.91 -17.10
C ALA A 135 12.57 -9.25 -17.40
N ARG A 136 13.59 -9.26 -18.26
CA ARG A 136 14.22 -10.52 -18.72
C ARG A 136 14.74 -11.39 -17.56
N ASP A 137 15.61 -10.83 -16.72
CA ASP A 137 16.22 -11.58 -15.61
C ASP A 137 15.30 -11.69 -14.39
N MET A 138 14.31 -10.80 -14.29
CA MET A 138 13.35 -10.73 -13.16
C MET A 138 11.94 -11.20 -13.55
N LYS A 139 11.81 -11.94 -14.65
CA LYS A 139 10.52 -12.28 -15.28
C LYS A 139 9.55 -12.89 -14.29
N HIS A 140 10.00 -13.90 -13.53
CA HIS A 140 9.18 -14.56 -12.53
C HIS A 140 8.73 -13.64 -11.39
N MET A 141 9.54 -12.64 -11.02
CA MET A 141 9.18 -11.68 -9.98
C MET A 141 8.18 -10.64 -10.51
N ASN A 142 8.37 -10.16 -11.75
CA ASN A 142 7.42 -9.30 -12.44
C ASN A 142 6.06 -9.98 -12.65
N GLU A 143 6.04 -11.22 -13.16
CA GLU A 143 4.83 -12.03 -13.30
C GLU A 143 4.11 -12.20 -11.95
N ARG A 144 4.86 -12.47 -10.87
CA ARG A 144 4.28 -12.59 -9.54
C ARG A 144 3.69 -11.27 -9.02
N ALA A 145 4.31 -10.13 -9.33
CA ALA A 145 3.76 -8.83 -8.98
C ALA A 145 2.45 -8.56 -9.75
N THR A 146 2.42 -8.85 -11.05
CA THR A 146 1.22 -8.75 -11.88
C THR A 146 0.09 -9.65 -11.38
N ASN A 147 0.41 -10.89 -11.00
CA ASN A 147 -0.59 -11.81 -10.42
C ASN A 147 -1.17 -11.27 -9.11
N LEU A 148 -0.34 -10.69 -8.23
CA LEU A 148 -0.83 -10.07 -7.00
C LEU A 148 -1.74 -8.86 -7.28
N LEU A 149 -1.46 -8.08 -8.33
CA LEU A 149 -2.36 -6.99 -8.74
C LEU A 149 -3.70 -7.51 -9.24
N SER A 150 -3.70 -8.59 -10.04
CA SER A 150 -4.93 -9.27 -10.45
C SER A 150 -5.72 -9.80 -9.25
N GLU A 151 -5.03 -10.42 -8.28
CA GLU A 151 -5.66 -10.87 -7.03
C GLU A 151 -6.23 -9.72 -6.21
N ILE A 152 -5.66 -8.51 -6.27
CA ILE A 152 -6.26 -7.32 -5.63
C ILE A 152 -7.49 -6.86 -6.41
N GLU A 153 -7.42 -6.85 -7.74
CA GLU A 153 -8.50 -6.43 -8.63
C GLU A 153 -9.75 -7.32 -8.45
N ASP A 154 -9.57 -8.64 -8.30
CA ASP A 154 -10.66 -9.59 -8.07
C ASP A 154 -11.43 -9.35 -6.75
N GLU A 155 -10.83 -8.62 -5.80
CA GLU A 155 -11.38 -8.38 -4.46
C GLU A 155 -12.12 -7.03 -4.34
N VAL A 156 -12.08 -6.20 -5.39
CA VAL A 156 -12.62 -4.83 -5.40
C VAL A 156 -13.48 -4.57 -6.64
N ASP A 157 -14.33 -3.55 -6.58
CA ASP A 157 -15.16 -3.16 -7.72
C ASP A 157 -14.36 -2.34 -8.75
N SER A 158 -13.29 -1.67 -8.32
CA SER A 158 -12.38 -0.93 -9.19
C SER A 158 -10.99 -0.77 -8.56
N LEU A 159 -9.95 -1.13 -9.31
CA LEU A 159 -8.56 -0.93 -8.93
C LEU A 159 -7.90 0.10 -9.87
N LEU A 160 -7.28 1.12 -9.29
CA LEU A 160 -6.49 2.12 -10.01
C LEU A 160 -5.05 2.05 -9.49
N VAL A 161 -4.13 1.54 -10.30
CA VAL A 161 -2.71 1.39 -9.94
C VAL A 161 -1.87 2.45 -10.63
N THR A 162 -0.89 3.02 -9.93
CA THR A 162 0.10 3.93 -10.52
C THR A 162 1.48 3.60 -9.96
N PHE A 163 2.44 3.29 -10.84
CA PHE A 163 3.85 3.15 -10.47
C PHE A 163 4.58 4.47 -10.73
N ARG A 164 5.31 4.96 -9.71
CA ARG A 164 6.07 6.21 -9.78
C ARG A 164 7.50 6.00 -9.32
N HIS A 165 8.43 6.43 -10.15
CA HIS A 165 9.79 6.62 -9.71
C HIS A 165 9.86 7.85 -8.79
N ILE A 166 10.57 7.73 -7.68
CA ILE A 166 10.87 8.84 -6.77
C ILE A 166 12.38 8.90 -6.51
N PRO A 167 12.97 10.10 -6.33
CA PRO A 167 14.37 10.20 -5.95
C PRO A 167 14.67 9.50 -4.61
N ARG A 168 15.89 8.98 -4.44
CA ARG A 168 16.30 8.21 -3.24
C ARG A 168 16.14 8.99 -1.94
N GLU A 169 16.41 10.30 -1.96
CA GLU A 169 16.20 11.19 -0.81
C GLU A 169 14.73 11.28 -0.36
N GLN A 170 13.78 10.91 -1.22
CA GLN A 170 12.35 10.81 -0.91
C GLN A 170 11.93 9.38 -0.52
N ASN A 171 12.75 8.36 -0.81
CA ASN A 171 12.48 6.95 -0.49
C ASN A 171 13.13 6.48 0.84
N THR A 172 13.53 7.42 1.70
CA THR A 172 14.30 7.16 2.93
C THR A 172 13.60 6.21 3.91
N ALA A 173 12.26 6.21 3.94
CA ALA A 173 11.51 5.28 4.78
C ALA A 173 11.75 3.83 4.33
N ALA A 174 11.54 3.49 3.06
CA ALA A 174 11.71 2.13 2.58
C ALA A 174 13.18 1.66 2.60
N ASP A 175 14.12 2.56 2.26
CA ASP A 175 15.57 2.31 2.39
C ASP A 175 15.97 2.01 3.84
N GLY A 176 15.48 2.82 4.79
CA GLY A 176 15.68 2.58 6.21
C GLY A 176 15.17 1.21 6.66
N LEU A 177 13.99 0.80 6.20
CA LEU A 177 13.42 -0.52 6.52
C LEU A 177 14.27 -1.67 5.95
N ALA A 178 14.76 -1.55 4.71
CA ALA A 178 15.64 -2.56 4.12
C ALA A 178 16.96 -2.67 4.90
N ASN A 179 17.49 -1.52 5.32
CA ASN A 179 18.71 -1.41 6.12
C ASN A 179 18.55 -2.02 7.52
N GLU A 180 17.44 -1.72 8.21
CA GLU A 180 17.12 -2.33 9.50
C GLU A 180 17.03 -3.85 9.39
N ALA A 181 16.39 -4.38 8.33
CA ALA A 181 16.32 -5.82 8.09
C ALA A 181 17.72 -6.46 7.96
N MET A 182 18.65 -5.78 7.30
CA MET A 182 20.04 -6.21 7.17
C MET A 182 20.80 -6.17 8.49
N ASP A 183 20.63 -5.10 9.26
CA ASP A 183 21.36 -4.88 10.51
C ASP A 183 20.91 -5.88 11.61
N GLU A 184 19.61 -6.16 11.67
CA GLU A 184 19.00 -7.08 12.66
C GLU A 184 18.94 -8.54 12.17
N GLN A 185 19.21 -8.79 10.88
CA GLN A 185 19.20 -10.11 10.23
C GLN A 185 17.95 -10.94 10.52
N ARG A 186 16.78 -10.29 10.54
CA ARG A 186 15.49 -10.93 10.76
C ARG A 186 14.39 -10.20 10.01
N SER A 187 13.28 -10.88 9.76
CA SER A 187 12.08 -10.26 9.21
C SER A 187 11.12 -9.87 10.34
N TRP A 188 10.53 -8.67 10.25
CA TRP A 188 9.44 -8.24 11.12
C TRP A 188 8.62 -7.13 10.47
N TYR A 189 7.48 -6.83 11.07
CA TYR A 189 6.66 -5.70 10.66
C TYR A 189 6.19 -4.92 11.88
N THR A 190 5.87 -3.64 11.66
CA THR A 190 5.24 -2.77 12.65
C THR A 190 4.00 -2.15 12.04
N VAL A 191 2.92 -2.09 12.83
CA VAL A 191 1.67 -1.44 12.43
C VAL A 191 1.42 -0.26 13.36
N TYR A 192 1.21 0.90 12.78
CA TYR A 192 0.78 2.11 13.48
C TYR A 192 -0.58 2.52 12.94
N SER A 193 -1.52 2.82 13.83
CA SER A 193 -2.85 3.29 13.45
C SER A 193 -3.24 4.47 14.33
N ASN A 194 -3.73 5.54 13.73
CA ASN A 194 -4.27 6.67 14.46
C ASN A 194 -5.81 6.70 14.50
N CYS A 195 -6.45 5.62 14.04
CA CYS A 195 -7.91 5.48 13.96
C CYS A 195 -8.58 5.70 15.32
N ASP A 196 -7.98 5.23 16.43
CA ASP A 196 -8.63 5.22 17.74
C ASP A 196 -8.16 6.29 18.72
N LYS A 197 -7.27 7.21 18.31
CA LYS A 197 -6.54 8.14 19.21
C LYS A 197 -7.39 9.02 20.15
N TYR A 198 -8.70 9.20 19.91
CA TYR A 198 -9.56 10.08 20.75
C TYR A 198 -10.79 9.41 21.38
N HIS A 199 -10.86 8.08 21.49
CA HIS A 199 -11.98 7.42 22.20
C HIS A 199 -12.03 7.67 23.73
N LEU A 200 -11.18 8.53 24.30
CA LEU A 200 -10.99 8.67 25.75
C LEU A 200 -11.73 9.83 26.44
N TYR A 201 -12.53 10.65 25.73
CA TYR A 201 -13.29 11.74 26.36
C TYR A 201 -14.81 11.57 26.17
N GLY A 202 -15.36 10.55 26.83
CA GLY A 202 -16.79 10.26 26.80
C GLY A 202 -17.24 9.34 27.93
N ARG A 203 -16.96 9.71 29.18
CA ARG A 203 -17.69 9.20 30.35
C ARG A 203 -18.07 10.36 31.27
N SER A 204 -19.30 10.84 31.08
CA SER A 204 -20.35 11.17 32.07
C SER A 204 -21.29 12.20 31.48
#